data_AF-A0A526YU89-F1
#
_entry.id   AF-A0A526YU89-F1
#
_cell.length_a   1.000
_cell.length_b   1.000
_cell.length_c   1.000
_cell.angle_alpha   90.00
_cell.angle_beta   90.00
_cell.angle_gamma   90.00
#
_symmetry.space_group_name_H-M   'P 1'
#
loop_
_entity.id
_entity.type
_entity.pdbx_description
1 polymer ?
#
loop_
_entity_poly.entity_id
_entity_poly.type
_entity_poly.pdbx_seq_one_letter_code
_entity_poly.pdbx_strand_id
1 'polypeptide(L)'
;MWGPMAGYYAKQLGADLTIVPLVKEKTGSRMSYRITMGVRPSDQEWKRTLNRVIRENQAEITRILLDYDVPLIDEHDNPITQ
;
A
#
# COMPACT_ATOMS: atom_id res chain seq x y z
N MET A 1 3.21 -13.20 -5.18
CA MET A 1 4.00 -11.98 -5.47
C MET A 1 3.38 -10.84 -4.67
N TRP A 2 4.17 -9.91 -4.13
CA TRP A 2 3.68 -8.83 -3.26
C TRP A 2 3.59 -7.50 -4.03
N GLY A 3 2.49 -6.78 -3.90
CA GLY A 3 2.16 -5.58 -4.70
C GLY A 3 3.28 -4.54 -4.79
N PRO A 4 3.83 -4.05 -3.65
CA PRO A 4 4.91 -3.07 -3.66
C PRO A 4 6.17 -3.51 -4.42
N MET A 5 6.52 -4.80 -4.34
CA MET A 5 7.67 -5.33 -5.08
C MET A 5 7.37 -5.47 -6.57
N ALA A 6 6.16 -5.93 -6.92
CA ALA A 6 5.74 -6.04 -8.31
C ALA A 6 5.71 -4.67 -9.00
N GLY A 7 5.18 -3.64 -8.32
CA GLY A 7 5.18 -2.23 -8.75
C GLY A 7 6.56 -1.75 -9.15
N TYR A 8 7.47 -1.78 -8.18
CA TYR A 8 8.83 -1.33 -8.36
C TYR A 8 9.56 -2.05 -9.51
N TYR A 9 9.51 -3.38 -9.55
CA TYR A 9 10.24 -4.13 -10.57
C TYR A 9 9.60 -4.02 -11.96
N ALA A 10 8.27 -3.92 -12.07
CA ALA A 10 7.63 -3.68 -13.36
C ALA A 10 8.14 -2.36 -13.98
N LYS A 11 8.26 -1.30 -13.16
CA LYS A 11 8.84 -0.02 -13.57
C LYS A 11 10.32 -0.16 -14.00
N GLN A 12 11.13 -0.91 -13.24
CA GLN A 12 12.55 -1.08 -13.53
C GLN A 12 12.85 -1.94 -14.77
N LEU A 13 12.01 -2.92 -15.07
CA LEU A 13 12.22 -3.84 -16.20
C LEU A 13 12.11 -3.13 -17.56
N GLY A 14 11.44 -1.97 -17.63
CA GLY A 14 11.26 -1.22 -18.87
C GLY A 14 10.49 -1.98 -19.97
N ALA A 15 9.80 -3.06 -19.59
CA ALA A 15 8.96 -3.87 -20.45
C ALA A 15 7.49 -3.43 -20.32
N ASP A 16 6.69 -3.70 -21.34
CA ASP A 16 5.24 -3.43 -21.33
C ASP A 16 4.52 -4.44 -20.43
N LEU A 17 4.50 -4.14 -19.12
CA LEU A 17 3.90 -4.98 -18.09
C LEU A 17 2.72 -4.25 -17.45
N THR A 18 1.60 -4.94 -17.30
CA THR A 18 0.42 -4.44 -16.58
C THR A 18 0.30 -5.15 -15.23
N ILE A 19 0.14 -4.38 -14.15
CA ILE A 19 -0.11 -4.89 -12.81
C ILE A 19 -1.62 -4.88 -12.55
N VAL A 20 -2.18 -6.03 -12.19
CA VAL A 20 -3.61 -6.19 -11.88
C VAL A 20 -3.77 -6.67 -10.44
N PRO A 21 -4.31 -5.85 -9.51
CA PRO A 21 -4.61 -6.28 -8.15
C PRO A 21 -5.67 -7.38 -8.10
N LEU A 22 -5.41 -8.44 -7.32
CA LEU A 22 -6.34 -9.58 -7.15
C LEU A 22 -7.38 -9.28 -6.06
N VAL A 23 -8.43 -8.54 -6.42
CA VAL A 23 -9.49 -8.13 -5.47
C VAL A 23 -10.81 -8.89 -5.65
N LYS A 24 -10.97 -9.67 -6.72
CA LYS A 24 -12.22 -10.38 -7.06
C LYS A 24 -12.20 -11.87 -6.73
N GLU A 25 -11.13 -12.36 -6.11
CA GLU A 25 -10.97 -13.77 -5.80
C GLU A 25 -11.98 -14.22 -4.74
N LYS A 26 -12.83 -15.19 -5.09
CA LYS A 26 -13.91 -15.71 -4.22
C LYS A 26 -13.51 -16.95 -3.43
N THR A 27 -12.40 -17.58 -3.81
CA THR A 27 -11.89 -18.81 -3.23
C THR A 27 -10.43 -18.63 -2.85
N GLY A 28 -9.99 -19.31 -1.79
CA GLY A 28 -8.61 -19.20 -1.30
C GLY A 28 -8.40 -18.13 -0.23
N SER A 29 -7.13 -17.81 0.03
CA SER A 29 -6.74 -16.83 1.05
C SER A 29 -6.94 -15.40 0.55
N ARG A 30 -7.16 -14.48 1.50
CA ARG A 30 -7.25 -13.04 1.20
C ARG A 30 -5.97 -12.56 0.50
N MET A 31 -6.10 -11.75 -0.54
CA MET A 31 -4.96 -11.20 -1.30
C MET A 31 -4.77 -9.69 -1.10
N SER A 32 -5.73 -9.01 -0.47
CA SER A 32 -5.68 -7.59 -0.09
C SER A 32 -5.40 -7.42 1.40
N TYR A 33 -4.41 -6.61 1.76
CA TYR A 33 -4.01 -6.40 3.15
C TYR A 33 -3.73 -4.93 3.44
N ARG A 34 -4.07 -4.48 4.64
CA ARG A 34 -3.64 -3.18 5.16
C ARG A 34 -2.23 -3.30 5.71
N ILE A 35 -1.35 -2.40 5.30
CA ILE A 35 0.02 -2.28 5.81
C ILE A 35 0.02 -1.18 6.87
N THR A 36 0.65 -1.45 8.01
CA THR A 36 0.72 -0.51 9.14
C THR A 36 2.11 -0.50 9.76
N MET A 37 2.39 0.53 10.55
CA MET A 37 3.61 0.64 11.33
C MET A 37 3.43 -0.03 12.69
N GLY A 38 4.36 -0.92 13.05
CA GLY A 38 4.36 -1.62 14.34
C GLY A 38 5.07 -0.82 15.44
N VAL A 39 4.48 -0.80 16.64
CA VAL A 39 5.11 -0.25 17.86
C VAL A 39 4.93 -1.25 19.02
N ARG A 40 5.74 -1.14 20.08
CA ARG A 40 5.56 -1.98 21.27
C ARG A 40 4.21 -1.71 21.95
N PRO A 41 3.56 -2.72 22.56
CA PRO A 41 2.27 -2.52 23.23
C PRO A 41 2.29 -1.47 24.36
N SER A 42 3.43 -1.26 25.02
CA SER A 42 3.60 -0.23 26.05
C SER A 42 3.59 1.20 25.51
N ASP A 43 3.94 1.40 24.23
CA ASP A 43 4.32 2.71 23.69
C ASP A 43 3.10 3.44 23.10
N GLN A 44 2.06 3.65 23.91
CA GLN A 44 0.78 4.22 23.44
C GLN A 44 0.90 5.68 22.97
N GLU A 45 1.70 6.51 23.64
CA GLU A 45 1.96 7.89 23.21
C GLU A 45 2.71 7.95 21.88
N TRP A 46 3.65 7.03 21.68
CA TRP A 46 4.36 6.90 20.41
C TRP A 46 3.41 6.50 19.29
N LYS A 47 2.52 5.52 19.54
CA LYS A 47 1.46 5.14 18.60
C LYS A 47 0.58 6.33 18.19
N ARG A 48 0.18 7.17 19.15
CA ARG A 48 -0.63 8.37 18.90
C ARG A 48 0.13 9.38 18.04
N THR A 49 1.40 9.62 18.36
CA THR A 49 2.26 10.51 17.59
C THR A 49 2.42 10.02 16.15
N LEU A 50 2.70 8.74 15.97
CA LEU A 50 2.85 8.13 14.66
C LEU A 50 1.57 8.23 13.82
N ASN A 51 0.40 7.94 14.41
CA ASN A 51 -0.88 8.09 13.73
C ASN A 51 -1.18 9.54 13.32
N ARG A 52 -0.76 10.52 14.14
CA ARG A 52 -0.91 11.94 13.81
C ARG A 52 -0.02 12.32 12.63
N VAL A 53 1.26 11.92 12.64
CA VAL A 53 2.20 12.17 11.54
C VAL A 53 1.70 11.53 10.24
N ILE A 54 1.24 10.27 10.28
CA ILE A 54 0.71 9.59 9.08
C ILE A 54 -0.50 10.35 8.52
N ARG A 55 -1.41 10.81 9.39
CA ARG A 55 -2.60 11.56 8.97
C ARG A 55 -2.23 12.92 8.36
N GLU A 56 -1.34 13.67 9.01
CA GLU A 56 -0.90 15.00 8.56
C GLU A 56 -0.16 14.92 7.22
N ASN A 57 0.56 13.82 6.95
CA ASN A 57 1.38 13.64 5.75
C ASN A 57 0.78 12.65 4.73
N GLN A 58 -0.51 12.31 4.86
CA GLN A 58 -1.14 11.24 4.08
C GLN A 58 -0.98 11.45 2.57
N ALA A 59 -1.13 12.68 2.09
CA ALA A 59 -0.99 13.00 0.67
C ALA A 59 0.43 12.73 0.14
N GLU A 60 1.46 13.09 0.91
CA GLU A 60 2.86 12.87 0.53
C GLU A 60 3.23 11.39 0.58
N ILE A 61 2.75 10.66 1.60
CA ILE A 61 2.93 9.22 1.70
C ILE A 61 2.30 8.53 0.49
N THR A 62 1.05 8.87 0.15
CA THR A 62 0.36 8.33 -1.03
C THR A 62 1.13 8.64 -2.30
N ARG A 63 1.62 9.88 -2.47
CA ARG A 63 2.44 10.27 -3.63
C ARG A 63 3.69 9.40 -3.76
N ILE A 64 4.45 9.21 -2.69
CA ILE A 64 5.67 8.37 -2.71
C ILE A 64 5.32 6.94 -3.12
N LEU A 65 4.24 6.36 -2.60
CA LEU A 65 3.83 5.00 -2.94
C LEU A 65 3.46 4.89 -4.43
N LEU A 66 2.71 5.85 -4.96
CA LEU A 66 2.36 5.89 -6.38
C LEU A 66 3.58 6.13 -7.28
N ASP A 67 4.54 6.96 -6.87
CA ASP A 67 5.79 7.22 -7.62
C ASP A 67 6.63 5.93 -7.78
N TYR A 68 6.50 4.99 -6.86
CA TYR A 68 7.12 3.66 -6.91
C TYR A 68 6.23 2.57 -7.53
N ASP A 69 5.12 2.96 -8.17
CA ASP A 69 4.14 2.07 -8.81
C ASP A 69 3.54 1.03 -7.85
N VAL A 70 3.47 1.35 -6.56
CA VAL A 70 2.83 0.48 -5.56
C VAL A 70 1.31 0.47 -5.83
N PRO A 71 0.69 -0.70 -6.05
CA PRO A 71 -0.75 -0.78 -6.26
C PRO A 71 -1.48 -0.49 -4.95
N LEU A 72 -2.18 0.66 -4.90
CA LEU A 72 -3.00 1.08 -3.78
C LEU A 72 -4.47 0.78 -4.05
N ILE A 73 -5.18 0.35 -3.02
CA ILE A 73 -6.62 0.07 -3.06
C ILE A 73 -7.31 0.72 -1.88
N ASP A 74 -8.55 1.18 -2.08
CA ASP A 74 -9.39 1.74 -1.03
C ASP A 74 -10.13 0.65 -0.23
N GLU A 75 -10.97 1.08 0.72
CA GLU A 75 -11.79 0.21 1.56
C GLU A 75 -12.84 -0.61 0.79
N HIS A 76 -13.13 -0.23 -0.45
CA HIS A 76 -14.07 -0.88 -1.36
C HIS A 76 -13.35 -1.65 -2.48
N ASP A 77 -12.05 -1.91 -2.31
CA ASP A 77 -11.19 -2.59 -3.28
C ASP A 77 -11.01 -1.86 -4.63
N ASN A 78 -11.30 -0.55 -4.68
CA ASN A 78 -11.04 0.27 -5.87
C ASN A 78 -9.58 0.74 -5.92
N PRO A 79 -8.94 0.76 -7.09
CA PRO A 79 -7.60 1.34 -7.23
C PRO A 79 -7.57 2.82 -6.84
N ILE A 80 -6.54 3.23 -6.10
CA ILE A 80 -6.21 4.63 -5.87
C ILE A 80 -5.18 5.04 -6.92
N THR A 81 -5.52 6.00 -7.78
CA THR A 81 -4.65 6.52 -8.84
C THR A 81 -4.26 7.97 -8.56
N GLN A 82 -3.25 8.48 -9.28
CA GLN A 82 -2.91 9.90 -9.31
C GLN A 82 -4.08 10.76 -9.80
#